data_AF-A0A353G0D3-F1
#
_entry.id   AF-A0A353G0D3-F1
#
_cell.length_a   1.000
_cell.length_b   1.000
_cell.length_c   1.000
_cell.angle_alpha   90.00
_cell.angle_beta   90.00
_cell.angle_gamma   90.00
#
_symmetry.space_group_name_H-M   'P 1'
#
loop_
_entity.id
_entity.type
_entity.pdbx_description
1 polymer ?
#
loop_
_entity_poly.entity_id
_entity_poly.type
_entity_poly.pdbx_seq_one_letter_code
_entity_poly.pdbx_strand_id
1 'polypeptide(L)' 'AIVEIENIARHIKMGKTPYRAAIEAADEIGLAVIATTFTIVAVFAPVSFMPGIPGQYFIQFGLTVAFS' A
#
# COMPACT_ATOMS: atom_id res chain seq x y z
N ALA A 1 -2.03 3.45 5.85
CA ALA A 1 -2.70 4.62 6.48
C ALA A 1 -2.15 4.97 7.86
N ILE A 2 -2.16 4.05 8.84
CA ILE A 2 -1.71 4.36 10.23
C ILE A 2 -0.29 4.95 10.26
N VAL A 3 0.64 4.29 9.57
CA VAL A 3 2.06 4.71 9.51
C VAL A 3 2.23 6.09 8.87
N GLU A 4 1.44 6.45 7.86
CA GLU A 4 1.49 7.78 7.25
C GLU A 4 1.02 8.87 8.23
N ILE A 5 -0.10 8.65 8.93
CA ILE A 5 -0.62 9.61 9.90
C ILE A 5 0.39 9.82 11.03
N GLU A 6 1.06 8.76 11.48
CA GLU A 6 2.09 8.83 12.51
C GLU A 6 3.31 9.63 12.06
N ASN A 7 3.71 9.49 10.79
CA ASN A 7 4.83 10.25 10.22
C ASN A 7 4.48 11.74 10.06
N ILE A 8 3.27 12.05 9.61
CA ILE A 8 2.76 13.43 9.51
C ILE A 8 2.68 14.06 10.90
N ALA A 9 2.12 13.35 11.88
CA ALA A 9 2.01 13.84 13.25
C ALA A 9 3.39 14.11 13.87
N ARG A 10 4.39 13.29 13.55
CA ARG A 10 5.79 13.52 13.95
C ARG A 10 6.35 14.80 13.33
N HIS A 11 6.13 15.03 12.03
CA HIS A 11 6.54 16.24 11.33
C HIS A 11 5.86 17.51 11.87
N ILE A 12 4.58 17.43 12.23
CA ILE A 12 3.86 18.53 12.90
C ILE A 12 4.46 18.82 14.28
N LYS A 13 4.80 17.79 15.06
CA LYS A 13 5.48 17.94 16.36
C LYS A 13 6.87 18.58 16.25
N MET A 14 7.51 18.48 15.09
CA MET A 14 8.78 19.16 14.78
C MET A 14 8.60 20.65 14.39
N GLY A 15 7.38 21.18 14.45
CA GLY A 15 7.07 22.60 14.20
C GLY A 15 6.72 22.94 12.74
N LYS A 16 6.58 21.93 11.86
CA LYS A 16 6.19 22.15 10.46
C LYS A 16 4.68 22.39 10.37
N THR A 17 4.27 23.24 9.42
CA THR A 17 2.84 23.46 9.15
C THR A 17 2.18 22.18 8.64
N PRO A 18 0.89 21.92 8.95
CA PRO A 18 0.22 20.66 8.57
C PRO A 18 0.33 20.30 7.09
N TYR A 19 0.25 21.30 6.22
CA TYR A 19 0.38 21.12 4.77
C TYR A 19 1.80 20.67 4.36
N ARG A 20 2.85 21.31 4.91
CA ARG A 20 4.23 20.92 4.63
C ARG A 20 4.58 19.57 5.24
N ALA A 21 4.13 19.33 6.46
CA ALA A 21 4.31 18.05 7.14
C ALA A 21 3.69 16.89 6.34
N ALA A 22 2.52 17.08 5.72
CA ALA A 22 1.89 16.08 4.88
C ALA A 22 2.71 15.75 3.62
N ILE A 23 3.22 16.77 2.91
CA ILE A 23 4.03 16.59 1.70
C ILE A 23 5.33 15.85 2.02
N GLU A 24 6.03 16.30 3.05
CA GLU A 24 7.36 15.77 3.38
C GLU A 24 7.26 14.34 3.94
N ALA A 25 6.25 14.07 4.78
CA ALA A 25 5.99 12.73 5.26
C ALA A 25 5.54 11.78 4.15
N ALA A 26 4.83 12.28 3.13
CA ALA A 26 4.45 11.51 1.95
C ALA A 26 5.66 11.19 1.06
N ASP A 27 6.62 12.11 0.90
CA ASP A 27 7.86 11.85 0.13
C ASP A 27 8.76 10.81 0.83
N GLU A 28 8.84 10.83 2.16
CA GLU A 28 9.66 9.87 2.93
C GLU A 28 9.15 8.43 2.81
N ILE A 29 7.83 8.22 2.80
CA ILE A 29 7.22 6.88 2.89
C ILE A 29 6.54 6.46 1.58
N GLY A 30 6.28 7.40 0.66
CA GLY A 30 5.53 7.16 -0.57
C GLY A 30 6.14 6.06 -1.44
N LEU A 31 7.48 6.02 -1.55
CA LEU A 31 8.17 4.95 -2.27
C LEU A 31 7.94 3.57 -1.62
N ALA A 32 7.95 3.51 -0.28
CA ALA A 32 7.72 2.27 0.45
C ALA A 32 6.28 1.76 0.25
N VAL A 33 5.28 2.65 0.31
CA VAL A 33 3.88 2.27 0.07
C VAL A 33 3.72 1.72 -1.34
N ILE A 34 4.21 2.43 -2.36
CA ILE A 34 4.14 1.99 -3.76
C ILE A 34 4.82 0.63 -3.94
N ALA A 35 6.00 0.44 -3.35
CA ALA A 35 6.72 -0.84 -3.43
C ALA A 35 5.92 -1.99 -2.80
N THR A 36 5.25 -1.77 -1.66
CA THR A 36 4.41 -2.80 -1.04
C THR A 36 3.19 -3.13 -1.90
N THR A 37 2.50 -2.12 -2.46
CA THR A 37 1.37 -2.33 -3.37
C THR A 37 1.80 -3.12 -4.61
N PHE A 38 2.93 -2.76 -5.23
CA PHE A 38 3.47 -3.50 -6.37
C PHE A 38 3.87 -4.93 -6.00
N THR A 39 4.40 -5.16 -4.80
CA THR A 39 4.74 -6.50 -4.32
C THR A 39 3.48 -7.36 -4.20
N ILE A 40 2.39 -6.82 -3.64
CA ILE A 40 1.11 -7.52 -3.55
C ILE A 40 0.62 -7.87 -4.96
N VAL A 41 0.59 -6.90 -5.89
CA VAL A 41 0.17 -7.15 -7.27
C VAL A 41 1.06 -8.20 -7.94
N ALA A 42 2.38 -8.13 -7.78
CA ALA A 42 3.32 -9.07 -8.38
C ALA A 42 3.15 -10.51 -7.87
N VAL A 43 2.74 -10.70 -6.62
CA VAL A 43 2.48 -12.01 -6.02
C VAL A 43 1.09 -12.53 -6.40
N PHE A 44 0.05 -11.70 -6.25
CA PHE A 44 -1.34 -12.14 -6.40
C PHE A 44 -1.83 -12.17 -7.84
N ALA A 45 -1.29 -11.34 -8.75
CA ALA A 45 -1.65 -11.37 -10.16
C ALA A 45 -1.41 -12.75 -10.80
N PRO A 46 -0.21 -13.37 -10.76
CA PRO A 46 -0.01 -14.69 -11.35
C PRO A 46 -0.82 -15.80 -10.64
N VAL A 47 -1.04 -15.67 -9.33
CA VAL A 47 -1.89 -16.59 -8.55
C VAL A 47 -3.34 -16.56 -9.05
N SER A 48 -3.83 -15.40 -9.48
CA SER A 48 -5.17 -15.27 -10.08
C SER A 48 -5.30 -15.93 -11.45
N PHE A 49 -4.21 -16.22 -12.16
CA PHE A 49 -4.25 -16.90 -13.47
C PHE A 49 -3.92 -18.40 -13.39
N MET A 50 -3.74 -18.97 -12.18
CA MET A 50 -3.36 -20.37 -12.02
C MET A 50 -4.57 -21.31 -12.26
N PRO A 51 -4.48 -22.32 -13.14
CA PRO A 51 -5.59 -23.23 -13.44
C PRO A 51 -5.84 -24.26 -12.33
N GLY A 52 -7.09 -24.66 -12.11
CA GLY A 52 -7.50 -25.69 -11.15
C GLY A 52 -8.53 -25.21 -10.11
N ILE A 53 -9.05 -26.13 -9.29
CA ILE A 53 -10.03 -25.83 -8.22
C ILE A 53 -9.51 -24.79 -7.21
N PRO A 54 -8.22 -24.80 -6.78
CA PRO A 54 -7.67 -23.74 -5.95
C PRO A 54 -7.72 -22.37 -6.67
N GLY A 55 -7.40 -22.33 -7.97
CA GLY A 55 -7.39 -21.13 -8.79
C GLY A 55 -8.75 -20.41 -8.85
N GLN A 56 -9.87 -21.14 -8.85
CA GLN A 56 -11.20 -20.51 -8.89
C GLN A 56 -11.54 -19.72 -7.61
N TYR A 57 -11.09 -20.17 -6.44
CA TYR A 57 -11.22 -19.41 -5.19
C TYR A 57 -10.19 -18.28 -5.10
N PHE A 58 -8.97 -18.51 -5.59
CA PHE A 58 -7.90 -17.50 -5.63
C PHE A 58 -8.15 -16.38 -6.64
N ILE A 59 -8.93 -16.59 -7.72
CA ILE A 59 -9.35 -15.51 -8.62
C ILE A 59 -10.19 -14.49 -7.86
N GLN A 60 -11.22 -14.93 -7.14
CA GLN A 60 -12.09 -14.02 -6.39
C GLN A 60 -11.35 -13.37 -5.22
N PHE A 61 -10.51 -14.13 -4.50
CA PHE A 61 -9.75 -13.60 -3.37
C PHE A 61 -8.60 -12.69 -3.80
N GLY A 62 -7.87 -13.10 -4.84
CA GLY A 62 -6.71 -12.38 -5.39
C GLY A 62 -7.09 -11.07 -6.07
N LEU A 63 -8.20 -11.03 -6.83
CA LEU A 63 -8.70 -9.77 -7.38
C LEU A 63 -9.14 -8.82 -6.26
N THR A 64 -9.83 -9.33 -5.23
CA THR A 64 -10.21 -8.50 -4.09
C THR A 64 -8.98 -7.87 -3.44
N VAL A 65 -7.96 -8.66 -3.09
CA VAL A 65 -6.73 -8.15 -2.45
C VAL A 65 -5.93 -7.21 -3.36
N ALA A 66 -5.94 -7.44 -4.68
CA ALA A 66 -5.24 -6.58 -5.63
C ALA A 66 -5.90 -5.20 -5.83
N PHE A 67 -7.21 -5.09 -5.61
CA PHE A 67 -7.99 -3.86 -5.81
C PHE A 67 -8.49 -3.19 -4.51
N SER A 68 -8.28 -3.81 -3.34
CA SER A 68 -8.61 -3.24 -2.01
C SER A 68 -7.49 -2.39 -1.45
#